data_AF-A0A5E4J7Q8-F1
#
_entry.id   AF-A0A5E4J7Q8-F1
#
_cell.length_a   1.000
_cell.length_b   1.000
_cell.length_c   1.000
_cell.angle_alpha   90.00
_cell.angle_beta   90.00
_cell.angle_gamma   90.00
#
_symmetry.space_group_name_H-M   'P 1'
#
loop_
_entity.id
_entity.type
_entity.pdbx_description
1 polymer ?
#
loop_
_entity_poly.entity_id
_entity_poly.type
_entity_poly.pdbx_seq_one_letter_code
_entity_poly.pdbx_strand_id
1 'polypeptide(L)' 'MMEKETKERASYRRVVVKDAAVPFVARGGRVFSRQVIDSDPGVENGEIVQVVDRRDNILSTVQVYIEP' A
#
# COMPACT_ATOMS: atom_id res chain seq x y z
N MET A 1 14.28 24.00 17.74
CA MET A 1 13.88 22.57 17.89
C MET A 1 12.67 22.33 16.99
N MET A 2 12.84 22.34 15.67
CA MET A 2 11.72 22.31 14.73
C MET A 2 12.17 21.77 13.37
N GLU A 3 13.05 20.78 13.37
CA GLU A 3 13.53 20.10 12.14
C GLU A 3 13.54 18.57 12.28
N LYS A 4 13.07 18.03 13.42
CA LYS A 4 13.23 16.61 13.75
C LYS A 4 11.96 15.76 13.63
N GLU A 5 10.79 16.31 13.29
CA GLU A 5 9.54 15.53 13.23
C GLU A 5 9.09 15.10 11.84
N THR A 6 9.76 15.53 10.76
CA THR A 6 9.29 15.24 9.39
C THR A 6 10.04 14.12 8.68
N LYS A 7 11.10 13.57 9.29
CA LYS A 7 12.08 12.69 8.61
C LYS A 7 12.12 11.24 9.10
N GLU A 8 11.12 10.80 9.86
CA GLU A 8 11.16 9.48 10.51
C GLU A 8 9.83 8.69 10.45
N ARG A 9 9.06 8.85 9.37
CA ARG A 9 8.22 7.75 8.89
C ARG A 9 8.93 7.18 7.68
N ALA A 10 9.50 5.98 7.79
CA ALA A 10 9.95 5.25 6.62
C ALA A 10 8.84 5.33 5.57
N SER A 11 9.14 5.88 4.40
CA SER A 11 8.16 5.98 3.31
C SER A 11 7.84 4.55 2.90
N TYR A 12 6.70 4.04 3.34
CA TYR A 12 6.23 2.73 2.90
C TYR A 12 6.11 2.74 1.38
N ARG A 13 6.53 1.65 0.75
CA ARG A 13 6.22 1.42 -0.67
C ARG A 13 4.71 1.38 -0.86
N ARG A 14 4.24 1.89 -1.99
CA ARG A 14 2.83 1.99 -2.34
C ARG A 14 2.40 0.89 -3.30
N VAL A 15 1.14 0.47 -3.14
CA VAL A 15 0.42 -0.41 -4.07
C VAL A 15 -0.91 0.27 -4.39
N VAL A 16 -1.10 0.60 -5.67
CA VAL A 16 -2.32 1.26 -6.16
C VAL A 16 -3.32 0.20 -6.60
N VAL A 17 -4.56 0.29 -6.12
CA VAL A 17 -5.64 -0.64 -6.49
C VAL A 17 -6.69 -0.02 -7.42
N LYS A 18 -7.41 -0.87 -8.15
CA LYS A 18 -8.59 -0.51 -8.95
C LYS A 18 -9.67 0.13 -8.06
N ASP A 19 -10.40 1.10 -8.62
CA ASP A 19 -11.52 1.77 -7.93
C ASP A 19 -12.57 0.77 -7.42
N ALA A 20 -12.82 -0.31 -8.17
CA ALA A 20 -13.76 -1.37 -7.77
C ALA A 20 -13.33 -2.13 -6.49
N ALA A 21 -12.04 -2.12 -6.13
CA ALA A 21 -11.51 -2.78 -4.94
C ALA A 21 -11.55 -1.87 -3.70
N VAL A 22 -11.55 -0.54 -3.87
CA VAL A 22 -11.49 0.46 -2.79
C VAL A 22 -12.42 0.18 -1.61
N PRO A 23 -13.75 -0.03 -1.80
CA PRO A 23 -14.65 -0.24 -0.66
C PRO A 23 -14.34 -1.52 0.13
N PHE A 24 -13.77 -2.54 -0.52
CA PHE A 24 -13.41 -3.79 0.14
C PHE A 24 -12.12 -3.65 0.94
N VAL A 25 -11.10 -3.03 0.34
CA VAL A 25 -9.80 -2.78 0.98
C VAL A 25 -9.95 -1.84 2.17
N ALA A 26 -10.70 -0.75 2.02
CA ALA A 26 -10.94 0.23 3.08
C ALA A 26 -11.64 -0.35 4.32
N ARG A 27 -12.33 -1.50 4.17
CA ARG A 27 -12.95 -2.24 5.29
C ARG A 27 -12.08 -3.36 5.86
N GLY A 28 -10.79 -3.41 5.49
CA GLY A 28 -9.85 -4.43 5.95
C GLY A 28 -9.86 -5.71 5.10
N GLY A 29 -10.46 -5.69 3.91
CA GLY A 29 -10.37 -6.79 2.96
C GLY A 29 -8.94 -6.99 2.44
N ARG A 30 -8.61 -8.23 2.07
CA ARG A 30 -7.31 -8.55 1.46
C ARG A 30 -7.21 -7.97 0.05
N VAL A 31 -6.00 -7.60 -0.35
CA VAL A 31 -5.67 -7.19 -1.72
C VAL A 31 -5.11 -8.39 -2.47
N PHE A 32 -5.63 -8.64 -3.67
CA PHE A 32 -5.08 -9.64 -4.59
C PHE A 32 -4.43 -8.96 -5.78
N SER A 33 -3.39 -9.57 -6.37
CA SER A 33 -2.61 -8.97 -7.46
C SER A 33 -3.46 -8.55 -8.68
N ARG A 34 -4.58 -9.22 -8.95
CA ARG A 34 -5.52 -8.84 -10.02
C ARG A 34 -6.23 -7.49 -9.81
N GLN A 35 -6.23 -6.98 -8.58
CA GLN A 35 -6.79 -5.70 -8.19
C GLN A 35 -5.76 -4.57 -8.21
N VAL A 36 -4.47 -4.90 -8.23
CA VAL A 36 -3.37 -3.93 -8.32
C VAL A 36 -3.27 -3.41 -9.75
N ILE A 37 -3.08 -2.10 -9.89
CA ILE A 37 -2.86 -1.44 -11.19
C ILE A 37 -1.48 -0.80 -11.29
N ASP A 38 -0.84 -0.51 -10.17
CA ASP A 38 0.50 0.05 -10.09
C ASP A 38 1.12 -0.23 -8.72
N SER A 39 2.44 -0.20 -8.62
CA SER A 39 3.16 -0.36 -7.36
C SER A 39 4.56 0.23 -7.44
N ASP A 40 5.06 0.73 -6.32
CA ASP A 40 6.48 1.07 -6.21
C ASP A 40 7.33 -0.19 -6.52
N PRO A 41 8.43 -0.04 -7.27
CA PRO A 41 9.25 -1.18 -7.65
C PRO A 41 9.99 -1.79 -6.46
N GLY A 42 10.29 -3.09 -6.58
CA GLY A 42 11.10 -3.81 -5.60
C GLY A 42 10.38 -4.09 -4.28
N VAL A 43 9.06 -4.23 -4.31
CA VAL A 43 8.30 -4.78 -3.17
C VAL A 43 8.69 -6.25 -2.98
N GLU A 44 9.10 -6.58 -1.77
CA GLU A 44 9.57 -7.93 -1.42
C GLU A 44 8.52 -8.73 -0.64
N ASN A 45 8.66 -10.05 -0.66
CA ASN A 45 7.81 -10.93 0.14
C ASN A 45 8.02 -10.65 1.64
N GLY A 46 6.93 -10.48 2.38
CA GLY A 46 6.94 -10.13 3.80
C GLY A 46 7.06 -8.63 4.09
N GLU A 47 7.24 -7.78 3.07
CA GLU A 47 7.31 -6.33 3.23
C GLU A 47 5.97 -5.73 3.65
N ILE A 48 6.01 -4.70 4.51
CA ILE A 48 4.84 -3.89 4.85
C ILE A 48 4.72 -2.76 3.84
N VAL A 49 3.56 -2.63 3.19
CA VAL A 49 3.28 -1.62 2.16
C VAL A 49 1.99 -0.85 2.46
N GLN A 50 1.87 0.35 1.88
CA GLN A 50 0.61 1.10 1.88
C GLN A 50 -0.21 0.80 0.65
N VAL A 51 -1.47 0.44 0.85
CA VAL A 51 -2.44 0.30 -0.23
C VAL A 51 -3.16 1.62 -0.40
N VAL A 52 -3.15 2.14 -1.62
CA VAL A 52 -3.74 3.44 -1.97
C VAL A 52 -4.72 3.31 -3.13
N ASP A 53 -5.64 4.27 -3.25
CA ASP A 53 -6.44 4.45 -4.47
C ASP A 53 -5.70 5.27 -5.53
N ARG A 54 -6.34 5.51 -6.68
CA ARG A 54 -5.77 6.27 -7.81
C ARG A 54 -5.51 7.75 -7.51
N ARG A 55 -6.03 8.27 -6.39
CA ARG A 55 -5.86 9.64 -5.92
C ARG A 55 -4.83 9.73 -4.79
N ASP A 56 -4.10 8.64 -4.53
CA ASP A 56 -3.13 8.50 -3.45
C ASP A 56 -3.74 8.57 -2.05
N ASN A 57 -5.05 8.27 -1.90
CA ASN A 57 -5.65 8.13 -0.58
C ASN A 57 -5.26 6.77 0.03
N ILE A 58 -4.72 6.79 1.24
CA ILE A 58 -4.37 5.57 1.99
C ILE A 58 -5.64 4.83 2.38
N LEU A 59 -5.75 3.58 1.95
CA LEU A 59 -6.86 2.69 2.26
C LEU A 59 -6.50 1.73 3.40
N SER A 60 -5.27 1.23 3.41
CA SER A 60 -4.80 0.24 4.39
C SER A 60 -3.27 0.12 4.39
N THR A 61 -2.73 -0.52 5.41
CA THR A 61 -1.33 -0.96 5.48
C THR A 61 -1.32 -2.47 5.61
N VAL A 62 -0.63 -3.17 4.70
CA VAL A 62 -0.69 -4.64 4.59
C VAL A 62 0.69 -5.25 4.48
N GLN A 63 0.83 -6.51 4.90
CA GLN A 63 2.00 -7.33 4.60
C GLN A 63 1.82 -8.02 3.25
N VAL A 64 2.85 -7.95 2.41
CA VAL A 64 2.85 -8.57 1.08
C VAL A 64 3.23 -10.04 1.19
N TYR A 65 2.50 -10.88 0.45
CA TYR A 65 2.83 -12.29 0.27
C TYR A 65 2.90 -12.60 -1.22
N ILE A 66 4.04 -13.10 -1.67
CA ILE A 66 4.27 -13.58 -3.04
C ILE A 66 4.29 -15.10 -2.96
N GLU A 67 3.29 -15.76 -3.54
CA GLU A 67 3.32 -17.21 -3.73
C GLU A 67 4.37 -17.56 -4.82
N PRO A 68 5.17 -18.63 -4.63
CA PRO A 68 6.20 -19.05 -5.57
C PRO A 68 5.65 -19.55 -6.92
#